data_AF-A0A1X4XYE6-F1
#
_entry.id   AF-A0A1X4XYE6-F1
#
_cell.length_a   1.000
_cell.length_b   1.000
_cell.length_c   1.000
_cell.angle_alpha   90.00
_cell.angle_beta   90.00
_cell.angle_gamma   90.00
#
_symmetry.space_group_name_H-M   'P 1'
#
loop_
_entity.id
_entity.type
_entity.pdbx_description
1 polymer ?
#
loop_
_entity_poly.entity_id
_entity_poly.type
_entity_poly.pdbx_seq_one_letter_code
_entity_poly.pdbx_strand_id
1 'polypeptide(L)'
;MDIVIAAKKGYELFVKKEPNALIIYPKKIAQENSIEKKENYVSSSLFVKPAFSISLVETKPTDQNIFFLGLDAYSHQNYKQASKEFSKLTSNSNSPFFLNAMYLLALSYEKVGDYDKAIKTYHEILGYSLELDAPAKIMYQIAQIYKKQGDGRYLGTLKKIVEQYPYSNWSDQAKFELGNAFFPAKKYNQAVLYYSSITKESPLYQIGMLKAAYIFYLEQNYPQAAYLLYLINLNDINLKNNEKYMAAAAYVFCRMKDFKSAGNVLSYIKNTRSPDFYIAKAECELLQNKPALAQSTMNEASKTFASNKGIEEEKAKIDLSTNKLNEQEIESIANKYKNNEKIVPLAMWSLAKIYYNKKDYAKVLGLYTKSQDSSSSVMDEFKKLAQDSLNHYADQSGQNLDEKSMHESLKFAKNLKLNLNSCDLAKSFMFLEQYKYAFESLHQSSECYRIIKANYDIQKGDSKSALADLSSIKYKDYLNMIFARLSYINGDLNKSKTFFEKCLNSKDKLLKDYAQLQVAKINIEENTQKTPLNNKSFKGPFLAESIFLNGLYYFNKKDYANALKYFSQAENYRKYNERALFYETLCFVNLGQRKLALQKLSILERNYPDSTLSKKLKVLIQ
;
A
#
# COMPACT_ATOMS: atom_id res chain seq x y z
N MET A 1 -32.60 38.21 17.97
CA MET A 1 -32.98 38.70 16.63
C MET A 1 -32.70 40.18 16.69
N ASP A 2 -31.61 40.63 16.09
CA ASP A 2 -31.19 42.03 16.20
C ASP A 2 -31.81 42.78 15.03
N ILE A 3 -32.87 43.55 15.33
CA ILE A 3 -33.57 44.38 14.36
C ILE A 3 -32.88 45.74 14.35
N VAL A 4 -32.13 46.05 13.30
CA VAL A 4 -31.52 47.37 13.11
C VAL A 4 -32.50 48.26 12.36
N ILE A 5 -32.85 49.41 12.95
CA ILE A 5 -33.78 50.39 12.38
C ILE A 5 -33.03 51.71 12.26
N ALA A 6 -32.98 52.28 11.06
CA ALA A 6 -32.29 53.54 10.76
C ALA A 6 -33.26 54.59 10.18
N ALA A 7 -33.08 55.86 10.52
CA ALA A 7 -33.85 56.97 9.96
C ALA A 7 -33.18 57.56 8.72
N LYS A 8 -34.01 58.10 7.80
CA LYS A 8 -33.58 58.89 6.64
C LYS A 8 -32.94 60.21 7.11
N LYS A 9 -31.92 60.70 6.37
CA LYS A 9 -31.23 62.00 6.64
C LYS A 9 -32.25 63.13 6.86
N GLY A 10 -32.19 63.80 8.02
CA GLY A 10 -33.12 64.86 8.46
C GLY A 10 -34.19 64.44 9.49
N TYR A 11 -34.18 63.18 9.92
CA TYR A 11 -35.08 62.62 10.93
C TYR A 11 -34.28 61.84 11.99
N GLU A 12 -34.73 61.86 13.24
CA GLU A 12 -34.21 61.02 14.33
C GLU A 12 -35.26 59.98 14.74
N LEU A 13 -34.82 58.79 15.16
CA LEU A 13 -35.71 57.74 15.65
C LEU A 13 -36.01 57.94 17.14
N PHE A 14 -37.29 58.05 17.46
CA PHE A 14 -37.75 58.00 18.85
C PHE A 14 -38.35 56.64 19.15
N VAL A 15 -37.93 56.08 20.28
CA VAL A 15 -38.37 54.77 20.76
C VAL A 15 -39.22 54.98 22.01
N LYS A 16 -40.49 54.56 21.96
CA LYS A 16 -41.38 54.50 23.12
C LYS A 16 -41.63 53.04 23.47
N LYS A 17 -41.32 52.67 24.72
CA LYS A 17 -41.57 51.32 25.23
C LYS A 17 -42.94 51.28 25.90
N GLU A 18 -43.78 50.37 25.44
CA GLU A 18 -45.07 50.04 26.05
C GLU A 18 -45.05 48.59 26.56
N PRO A 19 -45.98 48.17 27.43
CA PRO A 19 -45.91 46.87 28.11
C PRO A 19 -45.75 45.67 27.17
N ASN A 20 -46.34 45.72 25.97
CA ASN A 20 -46.30 44.64 24.98
C ASN A 20 -45.77 45.08 23.60
N ALA A 21 -45.14 46.26 23.49
CA ALA A 21 -44.67 46.76 22.20
C ALA A 21 -43.49 47.75 22.31
N LEU A 22 -42.67 47.80 21.27
CA LEU A 22 -41.71 48.87 21.02
C LEU A 22 -42.22 49.70 19.85
N ILE A 23 -42.63 50.94 20.12
CA ILE A 23 -43.12 51.85 19.08
C ILE A 23 -41.96 52.75 18.66
N ILE A 24 -41.60 52.69 17.38
CA ILE A 24 -40.51 53.46 16.80
C ILE A 24 -41.10 54.36 15.71
N TYR A 25 -40.89 55.67 15.84
CA TYR A 25 -41.36 56.62 14.84
C TYR A 25 -40.30 57.68 14.52
N PRO A 26 -40.23 58.15 13.26
CA PRO A 26 -39.30 59.19 12.85
C PRO A 26 -39.81 60.56 13.29
N LYS A 27 -38.98 61.33 14.00
CA LYS A 27 -39.24 62.74 14.33
C LYS A 27 -38.37 63.64 13.46
N LYS A 28 -38.98 64.61 12.78
CA LYS A 28 -38.26 65.59 11.96
C LYS A 28 -37.44 66.51 12.87
N ILE A 29 -36.17 66.73 12.55
CA ILE A 29 -35.33 67.68 13.29
C ILE A 29 -35.83 69.08 12.95
N ALA A 30 -36.46 69.75 13.91
CA ALA A 30 -36.97 71.11 13.74
C ALA A 30 -35.81 72.11 13.90
N GLN A 31 -35.61 72.97 12.90
CA GLN A 31 -34.86 74.21 13.10
C GLN A 31 -35.75 75.20 13.87
N GLU A 32 -35.22 75.74 14.97
CA GLU A 32 -35.89 76.75 15.80
C GLU A 32 -36.14 78.04 14.99
N ASN A 33 -37.35 78.58 15.09
CA ASN A 33 -37.58 79.94 15.60
C ASN A 33 -39.07 80.29 15.74
N SER A 34 -39.42 80.67 16.99
CA SER A 34 -40.36 81.72 17.46
C SER A 34 -41.84 81.72 17.04
N ILE A 35 -42.87 82.05 17.85
CA ILE A 35 -43.15 82.28 19.30
C ILE A 35 -44.66 82.66 19.38
N GLU A 36 -45.30 82.43 20.54
CA GLU A 36 -46.55 83.05 21.12
C GLU A 36 -47.95 82.45 20.83
N LYS A 37 -48.63 81.80 21.81
CA LYS A 37 -49.44 82.27 23.00
C LYS A 37 -50.94 82.49 22.60
N LYS A 38 -52.01 82.21 23.38
CA LYS A 38 -52.25 81.94 24.82
C LYS A 38 -53.75 81.53 25.07
N GLU A 39 -54.01 80.87 26.23
CA GLU A 39 -55.20 80.95 27.13
C GLU A 39 -56.55 80.30 26.70
N ASN A 40 -57.46 79.76 27.55
CA ASN A 40 -57.57 79.51 29.00
C ASN A 40 -58.80 78.59 29.33
N TYR A 41 -58.69 77.79 30.41
CA TYR A 41 -59.68 77.40 31.47
C TYR A 41 -61.02 76.61 31.25
N VAL A 42 -61.04 75.39 31.86
CA VAL A 42 -61.92 74.89 32.97
C VAL A 42 -63.27 74.13 32.80
N SER A 43 -63.35 73.05 33.61
CA SER A 43 -64.47 72.42 34.37
C SER A 43 -65.24 71.18 33.87
N SER A 44 -65.17 70.17 34.76
CA SER A 44 -66.22 69.27 35.31
C SER A 44 -67.07 68.37 34.40
N SER A 45 -67.07 67.09 34.78
CA SER A 45 -67.96 66.00 34.39
C SER A 45 -69.45 66.34 34.45
N LEU A 46 -70.25 65.76 33.55
CA LEU A 46 -71.54 65.10 33.81
C LEU A 46 -72.02 64.38 32.52
N PHE A 47 -72.56 63.17 32.68
CA PHE A 47 -72.93 62.22 31.62
C PHE A 47 -74.00 62.72 30.65
N VAL A 48 -73.79 62.51 29.34
CA VAL A 48 -74.83 62.13 28.36
C VAL A 48 -74.16 61.20 27.34
N LYS A 49 -74.70 59.99 27.10
CA LYS A 49 -74.32 59.13 25.97
C LYS A 49 -74.89 59.72 24.67
N PRO A 50 -74.07 60.14 23.70
CA PRO A 50 -74.49 60.16 22.31
C PRO A 50 -74.25 58.76 21.75
N ALA A 51 -75.28 58.18 21.14
CA ALA A 51 -75.16 56.98 20.34
C ALA A 51 -74.16 57.22 19.21
N PHE A 52 -72.94 56.70 19.36
CA PHE A 52 -72.06 56.53 18.22
C PHE A 52 -72.48 55.24 17.53
N SER A 53 -73.18 55.38 16.41
CA SER A 53 -73.11 54.39 15.34
C SER A 53 -71.63 54.26 14.96
N ILE A 54 -70.99 53.17 15.36
CA ILE A 54 -69.77 52.75 14.69
C ILE A 54 -70.22 52.32 13.29
N SER A 55 -70.24 53.26 12.35
CA SER A 55 -69.88 52.90 11.00
C SER A 55 -68.46 52.35 11.11
N LEU A 56 -68.30 51.03 11.00
CA LEU A 56 -67.02 50.44 10.64
C LEU A 56 -66.69 51.02 9.28
N VAL A 57 -66.05 52.20 9.27
CA VAL A 57 -65.27 52.62 8.13
C VAL A 57 -64.14 51.62 8.13
N GLU A 58 -64.22 50.61 7.28
CA GLU A 58 -63.10 49.78 6.92
C GLU A 58 -62.01 50.71 6.39
N THR A 59 -61.18 51.23 7.28
CA THR A 59 -59.94 51.87 6.87
C THR A 59 -59.14 50.76 6.22
N LYS A 60 -58.92 50.88 4.90
CA LYS A 60 -58.15 49.88 4.15
C LYS A 60 -56.89 49.56 4.95
N PRO A 61 -56.61 48.29 5.24
CA PRO A 61 -55.47 47.92 6.07
C PRO A 61 -54.19 48.50 5.48
N THR A 62 -53.41 49.19 6.31
CA THR A 62 -52.15 49.81 5.88
C THR A 62 -51.13 48.73 5.51
N ASP A 63 -50.17 49.06 4.65
CA ASP A 63 -49.09 48.14 4.28
C ASP A 63 -48.39 47.54 5.52
N GLN A 64 -48.23 48.35 6.57
CA GLN A 64 -47.68 47.93 7.86
C GLN A 64 -48.54 46.88 8.56
N ASN A 65 -49.86 47.10 8.65
CA ASN A 65 -50.78 46.14 9.28
C ASN A 65 -50.77 44.80 8.55
N ILE A 66 -50.82 44.82 7.22
CA ILE A 66 -50.77 43.62 6.39
C ILE A 66 -49.44 42.88 6.58
N PHE A 67 -48.32 43.61 6.65
CA PHE A 67 -47.00 43.01 6.84
C PHE A 67 -46.90 42.27 8.18
N PHE A 68 -47.38 42.88 9.27
CA PHE A 68 -47.37 42.25 10.59
C PHE A 68 -48.35 41.08 10.71
N LEU A 69 -49.50 41.12 10.02
CA LEU A 69 -50.40 39.95 9.92
C LEU A 69 -49.74 38.78 9.18
N GLY A 70 -48.99 39.06 8.11
CA GLY A 70 -48.19 38.05 7.42
C GLY A 70 -47.10 37.46 8.31
N LEU A 71 -46.41 38.29 9.10
CA LEU A 71 -45.40 37.85 10.05
C LEU A 71 -45.97 37.00 11.19
N ASP A 72 -47.13 37.37 11.73
CA ASP A 72 -47.83 36.59 12.75
C ASP A 72 -48.26 35.21 12.21
N ALA A 73 -48.83 35.17 11.01
CA ALA A 73 -49.15 33.91 10.35
C ALA A 73 -47.89 33.05 10.10
N TYR A 74 -46.77 33.69 9.71
CA TYR A 74 -45.49 33.02 9.47
C TYR A 74 -44.88 32.44 10.76
N SER A 75 -44.96 33.18 11.88
CA SER A 75 -44.44 32.73 13.18
C SER A 75 -45.22 31.53 13.73
N HIS A 76 -46.53 31.49 13.48
CA HIS A 76 -47.41 30.34 13.79
C HIS A 76 -47.31 29.21 12.76
N GLN A 77 -46.33 29.25 11.84
CA GLN A 77 -46.11 28.26 10.78
C GLN A 77 -47.30 28.08 9.82
N ASN A 78 -48.25 29.01 9.80
CA ASN A 78 -49.36 29.03 8.84
C ASN A 78 -48.90 29.69 7.54
N TYR A 79 -48.01 29.02 6.83
CA TYR A 79 -47.35 29.55 5.63
C TYR A 79 -48.31 29.85 4.47
N LYS A 80 -49.45 29.13 4.38
CA LYS A 80 -50.50 29.43 3.39
C LYS A 80 -51.10 30.80 3.65
N GLN A 81 -51.50 31.07 4.90
CA GLN A 81 -52.06 32.37 5.27
C GLN A 81 -51.00 33.49 5.19
N ALA A 82 -49.76 33.21 5.61
CA ALA A 82 -48.64 34.15 5.47
C ALA A 82 -48.42 34.55 4.00
N SER A 83 -48.41 33.58 3.07
CA SER A 83 -48.28 33.87 1.65
C SER A 83 -49.41 34.74 1.10
N LYS A 84 -50.64 34.53 1.57
CA LYS A 84 -51.81 35.35 1.19
C LYS A 84 -51.63 36.79 1.65
N GLU A 85 -51.22 37.02 2.89
CA GLU A 85 -51.03 38.38 3.42
C GLU A 85 -49.84 39.08 2.78
N PHE A 86 -48.68 38.42 2.63
CA PHE A 86 -47.53 39.03 1.96
C PHE A 86 -47.77 39.33 0.48
N SER A 87 -48.57 38.52 -0.23
CA SER A 87 -48.92 38.78 -1.63
C SER A 87 -49.70 40.09 -1.84
N LYS A 88 -50.39 40.60 -0.82
CA LYS A 88 -51.09 41.90 -0.90
C LYS A 88 -50.13 43.08 -0.91
N LEU A 89 -48.87 42.87 -0.53
CA LEU A 89 -47.83 43.90 -0.46
C LEU A 89 -46.90 43.93 -1.67
N THR A 90 -47.13 43.06 -2.67
CA THR A 90 -46.28 42.97 -3.88
C THR A 90 -46.73 43.89 -5.02
N SER A 91 -47.76 44.71 -4.82
CA SER A 91 -48.25 45.65 -5.82
C SER A 91 -47.65 47.05 -5.71
N ASN A 92 -47.07 47.42 -4.56
CA ASN A 92 -46.53 48.76 -4.30
C ASN A 92 -45.02 48.71 -4.06
N SER A 93 -44.23 48.82 -5.13
CA SER A 93 -42.75 48.79 -5.07
C SER A 93 -42.11 49.93 -4.29
N ASN A 94 -42.86 51.00 -4.01
CA ASN A 94 -42.39 52.15 -3.21
C ASN A 94 -42.60 51.94 -1.70
N SER A 95 -43.29 50.87 -1.29
CA SER A 95 -43.51 50.55 0.11
C SER A 95 -42.22 50.10 0.80
N PRO A 96 -41.89 50.59 2.01
CA PRO A 96 -40.71 50.11 2.75
C PRO A 96 -40.83 48.62 3.13
N PHE A 97 -42.04 48.05 3.08
CA PHE A 97 -42.29 46.64 3.34
C PHE A 97 -42.16 45.75 2.10
N PHE A 98 -42.10 46.33 0.90
CA PHE A 98 -42.22 45.61 -0.36
C PHE A 98 -41.20 44.47 -0.50
N LEU A 99 -39.89 44.77 -0.42
CA LEU A 99 -38.84 43.77 -0.62
C LEU A 99 -38.85 42.70 0.50
N ASN A 100 -39.13 43.11 1.73
CA ASN A 100 -39.24 42.18 2.86
C ASN A 100 -40.47 41.26 2.72
N ALA A 101 -41.60 41.81 2.27
CA ALA A 101 -42.82 41.04 2.01
C ALA A 101 -42.62 40.07 0.86
N MET A 102 -41.97 40.48 -0.24
CA MET A 102 -41.61 39.58 -1.35
C MET A 102 -40.70 38.44 -0.88
N TYR A 103 -39.68 38.74 -0.07
CA TYR A 103 -38.77 37.71 0.45
C TYR A 103 -39.51 36.71 1.36
N LEU A 104 -40.36 37.20 2.26
CA LEU A 104 -41.17 36.36 3.14
C LEU A 104 -42.26 35.60 2.40
N LEU A 105 -42.79 36.15 1.30
CA LEU A 105 -43.69 35.47 0.38
C LEU A 105 -42.99 34.28 -0.29
N ALA A 106 -41.78 34.49 -0.83
CA ALA A 106 -40.99 33.43 -1.44
C ALA A 106 -40.65 32.32 -0.43
N LEU A 107 -40.24 32.69 0.79
CA LEU A 107 -40.03 31.74 1.88
C LEU A 107 -41.32 31.00 2.25
N SER A 108 -42.46 31.68 2.29
CA SER A 108 -43.76 31.05 2.58
C SER A 108 -44.13 30.04 1.49
N TYR A 109 -43.93 30.37 0.22
CA TYR A 109 -44.11 29.42 -0.89
C TYR A 109 -43.17 28.22 -0.77
N GLU A 110 -41.90 28.43 -0.44
CA GLU A 110 -40.94 27.34 -0.19
C GLU A 110 -41.42 26.41 0.93
N LYS A 111 -41.92 26.97 2.04
CA LYS A 111 -42.42 26.20 3.20
C LYS A 111 -43.70 25.43 2.90
N VAL A 112 -44.54 25.92 1.99
CA VAL A 112 -45.72 25.22 1.48
C VAL A 112 -45.36 24.15 0.44
N GLY A 113 -44.14 24.19 -0.11
CA GLY A 113 -43.67 23.29 -1.17
C GLY A 113 -43.99 23.77 -2.59
N ASP A 114 -44.49 25.01 -2.74
CA ASP A 114 -44.73 25.64 -4.05
C ASP A 114 -43.43 26.25 -4.58
N TYR A 115 -42.50 25.38 -4.97
CA TYR A 115 -41.14 25.74 -5.34
C TYR A 115 -41.06 26.62 -6.59
N ASP A 116 -41.95 26.45 -7.56
CA ASP A 116 -41.97 27.25 -8.79
C ASP A 116 -42.32 28.70 -8.49
N LYS A 117 -43.34 28.96 -7.65
CA LYS A 117 -43.66 30.32 -7.20
C LYS A 117 -42.55 30.90 -6.34
N ALA A 118 -41.96 30.11 -5.44
CA ALA A 118 -40.85 30.58 -4.61
C ALA A 118 -39.66 31.05 -5.47
N ILE A 119 -39.22 30.23 -6.42
CA ILE A 119 -38.11 30.56 -7.34
C ILE A 119 -38.45 31.79 -8.18
N LYS A 120 -39.68 31.87 -8.73
CA LYS A 120 -40.12 33.02 -9.51
C LYS A 120 -40.05 34.31 -8.69
N THR A 121 -40.64 34.32 -7.48
CA THR A 121 -40.61 35.48 -6.59
C THR A 121 -39.18 35.86 -6.19
N TYR A 122 -38.30 34.88 -5.93
CA TYR A 122 -36.88 35.17 -5.65
C TYR A 122 -36.16 35.82 -6.83
N HIS A 123 -36.40 35.37 -8.07
CA HIS A 123 -35.84 35.99 -9.26
C HIS A 123 -36.36 37.40 -9.49
N GLU A 124 -37.64 37.67 -9.19
CA GLU A 124 -38.18 39.04 -9.22
C GLU A 124 -37.46 39.95 -8.23
N ILE A 125 -37.15 39.49 -7.01
CA ILE A 125 -36.41 40.27 -6.01
C ILE A 125 -34.99 40.61 -6.51
N LEU A 126 -34.32 39.68 -7.21
CA LEU A 126 -32.99 39.90 -7.79
C LEU A 126 -32.97 40.97 -8.89
N GLY A 127 -34.13 41.39 -9.41
CA GLY A 127 -34.24 42.50 -10.36
C GLY A 127 -34.15 43.89 -9.74
N TYR A 128 -34.16 44.01 -8.41
CA TYR A 128 -34.08 45.28 -7.68
C TYR A 128 -32.67 45.60 -7.16
N SER A 129 -32.43 46.85 -6.81
CA SER A 129 -31.20 47.27 -6.11
C SER A 129 -31.25 46.80 -4.66
N LEU A 130 -30.36 45.87 -4.29
CA LEU A 130 -30.31 45.26 -2.96
C LEU A 130 -29.03 45.65 -2.21
N GLU A 131 -29.07 45.55 -0.89
CA GLU A 131 -27.89 45.72 -0.03
C GLU A 131 -26.81 44.66 -0.32
N LEU A 132 -25.58 44.94 0.14
CA LEU A 132 -24.45 44.01 0.05
C LEU A 132 -24.83 42.67 0.72
N ASP A 133 -24.47 41.54 0.11
CA ASP A 133 -24.84 40.15 0.45
C ASP A 133 -26.28 39.68 0.14
N ALA A 134 -27.27 40.56 0.04
CA ALA A 134 -28.66 40.15 -0.17
C ALA A 134 -28.92 39.38 -1.48
N PRO A 135 -28.32 39.73 -2.64
CA PRO A 135 -28.44 38.93 -3.85
C PRO A 135 -27.89 37.50 -3.69
N ALA A 136 -26.71 37.38 -3.09
CA ALA A 136 -26.06 36.09 -2.84
C ALA A 136 -26.90 35.20 -1.91
N LYS A 137 -27.53 35.80 -0.88
CA LYS A 137 -28.49 35.13 0.00
C LYS A 137 -29.67 34.56 -0.76
N ILE A 138 -30.29 35.35 -1.62
CA ILE A 138 -31.46 34.94 -2.40
C ILE A 138 -31.10 33.84 -3.39
N MET A 139 -29.97 33.99 -4.10
CA MET A 139 -29.46 32.95 -4.99
C MET A 139 -29.15 31.66 -4.23
N TYR A 140 -28.66 31.75 -3.00
CA TYR A 140 -28.45 30.58 -2.16
C TYR A 140 -29.78 29.90 -1.80
N GLN A 141 -30.83 30.65 -1.47
CA GLN A 141 -32.17 30.07 -1.25
C GLN A 141 -32.69 29.34 -2.49
N ILE A 142 -32.55 29.94 -3.68
CA ILE A 142 -32.88 29.29 -4.96
C ILE A 142 -32.07 27.99 -5.12
N ALA A 143 -30.77 28.02 -4.82
CA ALA A 143 -29.92 26.82 -4.88
C ALA A 143 -30.41 25.73 -3.92
N GLN A 144 -30.84 26.07 -2.70
CA GLN A 144 -31.39 25.10 -1.76
C GLN A 144 -32.69 24.47 -2.25
N ILE A 145 -33.54 25.22 -2.94
CA ILE A 145 -34.74 24.68 -3.59
C ILE A 145 -34.33 23.67 -4.68
N TYR A 146 -33.40 24.04 -5.57
CA TYR A 146 -32.89 23.11 -6.58
C TYR A 146 -32.28 21.84 -5.97
N LYS A 147 -31.55 21.96 -4.86
CA LYS A 147 -31.01 20.82 -4.11
C LYS A 147 -32.13 19.89 -3.62
N LYS A 148 -33.19 20.44 -3.05
CA LYS A 148 -34.37 19.67 -2.56
C LYS A 148 -35.09 18.93 -3.69
N GLN A 149 -35.15 19.53 -4.87
CA GLN A 149 -35.78 18.96 -6.05
C GLN A 149 -34.88 17.96 -6.81
N GLY A 150 -33.60 17.81 -6.42
CA GLY A 150 -32.63 17.02 -7.19
C GLY A 150 -32.27 17.62 -8.55
N ASP A 151 -32.47 18.94 -8.71
CA ASP A 151 -32.27 19.65 -9.98
C ASP A 151 -30.79 19.95 -10.24
N GLY A 152 -30.31 19.61 -11.44
CA GLY A 152 -28.92 19.83 -11.88
C GLY A 152 -28.48 21.30 -11.88
N ARG A 153 -29.41 22.26 -11.88
CA ARG A 153 -29.14 23.70 -11.76
C ARG A 153 -28.50 24.07 -10.43
N TYR A 154 -28.63 23.24 -9.39
CA TYR A 154 -28.06 23.47 -8.06
C TYR A 154 -26.59 23.91 -8.09
N LEU A 155 -25.71 23.09 -8.68
CA LEU A 155 -24.27 23.40 -8.72
C LEU A 155 -23.96 24.63 -9.58
N GLY A 156 -24.72 24.83 -10.65
CA GLY A 156 -24.60 26.02 -11.50
C GLY A 156 -24.92 27.30 -10.73
N THR A 157 -25.98 27.29 -9.91
CA THR A 157 -26.34 28.43 -9.08
C THR A 157 -25.29 28.71 -8.01
N LEU A 158 -24.75 27.69 -7.33
CA LEU A 158 -23.68 27.89 -6.36
C LEU A 158 -22.41 28.50 -6.99
N LYS A 159 -22.01 28.04 -8.17
CA LYS A 159 -20.86 28.61 -8.89
C LYS A 159 -21.07 30.09 -9.22
N LYS A 160 -22.27 30.45 -9.69
CA LYS A 160 -22.62 31.85 -9.95
C LYS A 160 -22.51 32.73 -8.69
N ILE A 161 -22.90 32.20 -7.51
CA ILE A 161 -22.74 32.93 -6.24
C ILE A 161 -21.25 33.22 -5.98
N VAL A 162 -20.39 32.21 -6.14
CA VAL A 162 -18.94 32.34 -5.91
C VAL A 162 -18.30 33.30 -6.92
N GLU A 163 -18.73 33.28 -8.17
CA GLU A 163 -18.19 34.12 -9.25
C GLU A 163 -18.66 35.58 -9.13
N GLN A 164 -19.93 35.81 -8.85
CA GLN A 164 -20.54 37.16 -8.86
C GLN A 164 -20.46 37.86 -7.51
N TYR A 165 -20.41 37.11 -6.41
CA TYR A 165 -20.42 37.65 -5.04
C TYR A 165 -19.31 37.04 -4.16
N PRO A 166 -18.03 37.07 -4.61
CA PRO A 166 -16.93 36.30 -4.03
C PRO A 166 -16.66 36.56 -2.55
N TYR A 167 -16.96 37.77 -2.06
CA TYR A 167 -16.74 38.23 -0.68
C TYR A 167 -17.96 38.10 0.23
N SER A 168 -19.09 37.60 -0.26
CA SER A 168 -20.29 37.45 0.56
C SER A 168 -20.19 36.24 1.50
N ASN A 169 -20.85 36.32 2.66
CA ASN A 169 -20.94 35.18 3.57
C ASN A 169 -21.59 33.94 2.91
N TRP A 170 -22.50 34.19 1.95
CA TRP A 170 -23.17 33.14 1.17
C TRP A 170 -22.28 32.52 0.10
N SER A 171 -21.24 33.22 -0.36
CA SER A 171 -20.20 32.66 -1.21
C SER A 171 -19.37 31.62 -0.46
N ASP A 172 -19.02 31.87 0.81
CA ASP A 172 -18.32 30.86 1.62
C ASP A 172 -19.16 29.62 1.90
N GLN A 173 -20.46 29.82 2.17
CA GLN A 173 -21.41 28.72 2.27
C GLN A 173 -21.52 27.96 0.93
N ALA A 174 -21.55 28.65 -0.21
CA ALA A 174 -21.60 28.04 -1.54
C ALA A 174 -20.31 27.28 -1.87
N LYS A 175 -19.13 27.82 -1.57
CA LYS A 175 -17.83 27.14 -1.70
C LYS A 175 -17.81 25.85 -0.87
N PHE A 176 -18.26 25.90 0.38
CA PHE A 176 -18.30 24.72 1.23
C PHE A 176 -19.23 23.63 0.68
N GLU A 177 -20.42 23.99 0.19
CA GLU A 177 -21.37 23.07 -0.46
C GLU A 177 -20.82 22.51 -1.78
N LEU A 178 -20.15 23.32 -2.60
CA LEU A 178 -19.44 22.86 -3.80
C LEU A 178 -18.34 21.86 -3.44
N GLY A 179 -17.55 22.13 -2.41
CA GLY A 179 -16.55 21.19 -1.88
C GLY A 179 -17.18 19.85 -1.45
N ASN A 180 -18.31 19.91 -0.73
CA ASN A 180 -19.05 18.71 -0.31
C ASN A 180 -19.66 17.95 -1.49
N ALA A 181 -19.99 18.63 -2.60
CA ALA A 181 -20.48 17.98 -3.81
C ALA A 181 -19.36 17.33 -4.65
N PHE A 182 -18.20 18.00 -4.76
CA PHE A 182 -17.08 17.51 -5.56
C PHE A 182 -16.29 16.37 -4.89
N PHE A 183 -16.23 16.35 -3.56
CA PHE A 183 -15.54 15.33 -2.79
C PHE A 183 -16.03 13.89 -3.06
N PRO A 184 -17.33 13.54 -2.89
CA PRO A 184 -17.83 12.19 -3.18
C PRO A 184 -17.76 11.85 -4.68
N ALA A 185 -17.77 12.86 -5.56
CA ALA A 185 -17.55 12.70 -7.00
C ALA A 185 -16.08 12.41 -7.37
N LYS A 186 -15.17 12.28 -6.39
CA LYS A 186 -13.72 12.08 -6.56
C LYS A 186 -13.03 13.18 -7.35
N LYS A 187 -13.64 14.36 -7.47
CA LYS A 187 -13.06 15.54 -8.12
C LYS A 187 -12.24 16.32 -7.09
N TYR A 188 -11.20 15.68 -6.57
CA TYR A 188 -10.42 16.14 -5.42
C TYR A 188 -9.81 17.52 -5.60
N ASN A 189 -9.21 17.81 -6.76
CA ASN A 189 -8.66 19.14 -7.06
C ASN A 189 -9.71 20.26 -6.93
N GLN A 190 -10.93 20.03 -7.42
CA GLN A 190 -12.02 21.01 -7.31
C GLN A 190 -12.52 21.13 -5.88
N ALA A 191 -12.66 20.00 -5.17
CA ALA A 191 -13.07 20.01 -3.77
C ALA A 191 -12.08 20.78 -2.89
N VAL A 192 -10.77 20.51 -3.04
CA VAL A 192 -9.70 21.23 -2.33
C VAL A 192 -9.74 22.72 -2.67
N LEU A 193 -9.86 23.08 -3.94
CA LEU A 193 -9.95 24.48 -4.37
C LEU A 193 -11.09 25.22 -3.64
N TYR A 194 -12.31 24.68 -3.69
CA TYR A 194 -13.44 25.34 -3.06
C TYR A 194 -13.32 25.40 -1.53
N TYR A 195 -12.93 24.30 -0.89
CA TYR A 195 -12.74 24.28 0.57
C TYR A 195 -11.66 25.24 1.06
N SER A 196 -10.51 25.31 0.38
CA SER A 196 -9.38 26.18 0.77
C SER A 196 -9.59 27.66 0.41
N SER A 197 -10.56 27.95 -0.47
CA SER A 197 -10.91 29.33 -0.87
C SER A 197 -11.94 30.02 0.06
N ILE A 198 -12.40 29.35 1.11
CA ILE A 198 -13.28 29.92 2.14
C ILE A 198 -12.51 31.01 2.90
N THR A 199 -13.12 32.17 3.13
CA THR A 199 -12.48 33.28 3.85
C THR A 199 -12.22 32.94 5.32
N LYS A 200 -11.18 33.52 5.94
CA LYS A 200 -10.78 33.21 7.32
C LYS A 200 -11.81 33.64 8.36
N GLU A 201 -12.59 34.66 8.02
CA GLU A 201 -13.65 35.25 8.83
C GLU A 201 -14.90 34.34 8.86
N SER A 202 -15.02 33.42 7.89
CA SER A 202 -16.11 32.47 7.83
C SER A 202 -16.01 31.41 8.96
N PRO A 203 -17.12 31.11 9.67
CA PRO A 203 -17.17 29.97 10.58
C PRO A 203 -16.86 28.62 9.91
N LEU A 204 -16.92 28.56 8.58
CA LEU A 204 -16.63 27.35 7.79
C LEU A 204 -15.15 27.19 7.45
N TYR A 205 -14.31 28.20 7.71
CA TYR A 205 -12.89 28.17 7.34
C TYR A 205 -12.17 26.95 7.92
N GLN A 206 -12.27 26.75 9.25
CA GLN A 206 -11.56 25.68 9.95
C GLN A 206 -11.95 24.31 9.40
N ILE A 207 -13.26 24.05 9.23
CA ILE A 207 -13.76 22.77 8.75
C ILE A 207 -13.54 22.56 7.24
N GLY A 208 -13.58 23.62 6.43
CA GLY A 208 -13.24 23.58 5.01
C GLY A 208 -11.79 23.17 4.83
N MET A 209 -10.86 23.86 5.49
CA MET A 209 -9.44 23.55 5.47
C MET A 209 -9.15 22.13 5.99
N LEU A 210 -9.82 21.69 7.07
CA LEU A 210 -9.69 20.32 7.57
C LEU A 210 -10.14 19.27 6.53
N LYS A 211 -11.25 19.52 5.83
CA LYS A 211 -11.72 18.63 4.75
C LYS A 211 -10.80 18.65 3.52
N ALA A 212 -10.20 19.80 3.20
CA ALA A 212 -9.16 19.87 2.18
C ALA A 212 -7.90 19.09 2.58
N ALA A 213 -7.45 19.21 3.83
CA ALA A 213 -6.34 18.43 4.36
C ALA A 213 -6.64 16.91 4.33
N TYR A 214 -7.87 16.52 4.63
CA TYR A 214 -8.31 15.14 4.54
C TYR A 214 -8.19 14.55 3.13
N ILE A 215 -8.44 15.36 2.09
CA ILE A 215 -8.25 14.92 0.70
C ILE A 215 -6.78 14.62 0.44
N PHE A 216 -5.87 15.50 0.83
CA PHE A 216 -4.43 15.24 0.70
C PHE A 216 -3.97 14.03 1.53
N TYR A 217 -4.57 13.80 2.70
CA TYR A 217 -4.35 12.56 3.47
C TYR A 217 -4.74 11.30 2.68
N LEU A 218 -5.88 11.30 1.98
CA LEU A 218 -6.33 10.18 1.14
C LEU A 218 -5.38 9.93 -0.05
N GLU A 219 -4.80 11.00 -0.59
CA GLU A 219 -3.77 10.95 -1.64
C GLU A 219 -2.38 10.58 -1.10
N GLN A 220 -2.24 10.33 0.21
CA GLN A 220 -0.98 10.08 0.92
C GLN A 220 0.01 11.24 0.83
N ASN A 221 -0.49 12.44 0.51
CA ASN A 221 0.30 13.65 0.41
C ASN A 221 0.35 14.40 1.75
N TYR A 222 1.03 13.79 2.72
CA TYR A 222 1.08 14.27 4.10
C TYR A 222 1.67 15.68 4.29
N PRO A 223 2.70 16.12 3.53
CA PRO A 223 3.21 17.48 3.68
C PRO A 223 2.17 18.56 3.33
N GLN A 224 1.43 18.39 2.24
CA GLN A 224 0.36 19.31 1.83
C GLN A 224 -0.81 19.27 2.82
N ALA A 225 -1.18 18.08 3.30
CA ALA A 225 -2.18 17.95 4.37
C ALA A 225 -1.74 18.72 5.62
N ALA A 226 -0.51 18.51 6.08
CA ALA A 226 0.04 19.17 7.26
C ALA A 226 0.09 20.69 7.10
N TYR A 227 0.51 21.20 5.93
CA TYR A 227 0.52 22.62 5.63
C TYR A 227 -0.85 23.27 5.89
N LEU A 228 -1.93 22.67 5.38
CA LEU A 228 -3.29 23.19 5.62
C LEU A 228 -3.69 23.10 7.10
N LEU A 229 -3.31 22.03 7.79
CA LEU A 229 -3.61 21.85 9.22
C LEU A 229 -2.89 22.88 10.11
N TYR A 230 -1.69 23.33 9.73
CA TYR A 230 -0.96 24.37 10.45
C TYR A 230 -1.57 25.77 10.31
N LEU A 231 -2.47 25.98 9.35
CA LEU A 231 -3.14 27.27 9.11
C LEU A 231 -4.45 27.42 9.90
N ILE A 232 -4.85 26.40 10.65
CA ILE A 232 -6.16 26.33 11.31
C ILE A 232 -6.05 26.03 12.80
N ASN A 233 -7.07 26.45 13.55
CA ASN A 233 -7.24 26.08 14.96
C ASN A 233 -8.23 24.92 15.05
N LEU A 234 -7.69 23.73 15.28
CA LEU A 234 -8.46 22.48 15.33
C LEU A 234 -9.42 22.40 16.54
N ASN A 235 -9.18 23.19 17.60
CA ASN A 235 -10.04 23.21 18.79
C ASN A 235 -11.38 23.92 18.54
N ASP A 236 -11.48 24.72 17.48
CA ASP A 236 -12.70 25.44 17.09
C ASP A 236 -13.68 24.55 16.30
N ILE A 237 -13.27 23.32 15.96
CA ILE A 237 -14.05 22.41 15.13
C ILE A 237 -15.01 21.60 15.99
N ASN A 238 -16.31 21.73 15.69
CA ASN A 238 -17.32 20.88 16.31
C ASN A 238 -17.11 19.41 15.92
N LEU A 239 -16.90 18.55 16.91
CA LEU A 239 -16.62 17.13 16.73
C LEU A 239 -17.81 16.35 16.14
N LYS A 240 -19.04 16.83 16.32
CA LYS A 240 -20.24 16.17 15.78
C LYS A 240 -20.11 16.04 14.26
N ASN A 241 -20.02 14.79 13.78
CA ASN A 241 -19.82 14.40 12.39
C ASN A 241 -18.46 14.75 11.75
N ASN A 242 -17.49 15.28 12.51
CA ASN A 242 -16.18 15.69 11.98
C ASN A 242 -14.99 14.94 12.57
N GLU A 243 -15.23 14.05 13.54
CA GLU A 243 -14.18 13.32 14.23
C GLU A 243 -13.25 12.54 13.29
N LYS A 244 -13.81 11.87 12.27
CA LYS A 244 -13.02 11.16 11.25
C LYS A 244 -11.93 12.04 10.62
N TYR A 245 -12.26 13.30 10.32
CA TYR A 245 -11.30 14.23 9.74
C TYR A 245 -10.24 14.66 10.76
N MET A 246 -10.64 14.82 12.03
CA MET A 246 -9.72 15.11 13.14
C MET A 246 -8.76 13.94 13.42
N ALA A 247 -9.25 12.70 13.40
CA ALA A 247 -8.42 11.50 13.53
C ALA A 247 -7.39 11.41 12.39
N ALA A 248 -7.80 11.70 11.16
CA ALA A 248 -6.87 11.79 10.03
C ALA A 248 -5.84 12.92 10.20
N ALA A 249 -6.23 14.09 10.75
CA ALA A 249 -5.29 15.16 11.07
C ALA A 249 -4.25 14.73 12.11
N ALA A 250 -4.66 14.01 13.16
CA ALA A 250 -3.73 13.43 14.13
C ALA A 250 -2.72 12.49 13.45
N TYR A 251 -3.19 11.59 12.58
CA TYR A 251 -2.32 10.72 11.81
C TYR A 251 -1.32 11.48 10.94
N VAL A 252 -1.78 12.53 10.23
CA VAL A 252 -0.92 13.39 9.40
C VAL A 252 0.21 13.98 10.25
N PHE A 253 -0.09 14.55 11.42
CA PHE A 253 0.93 15.07 12.32
C PHE A 253 1.91 13.99 12.79
N CYS A 254 1.45 12.77 13.09
CA CYS A 254 2.33 11.66 13.45
C CYS A 254 3.28 11.27 12.30
N ARG A 255 2.78 11.25 11.06
CA ARG A 255 3.62 11.00 9.87
C ARG A 255 4.66 12.08 9.64
N MET A 256 4.33 13.33 9.96
CA MET A 256 5.27 14.45 9.95
C MET A 256 6.19 14.49 11.18
N LYS A 257 6.10 13.51 12.08
CA LYS A 257 6.83 13.44 13.37
C LYS A 257 6.52 14.59 14.33
N ASP A 258 5.44 15.33 14.11
CA ASP A 258 4.92 16.34 15.05
C ASP A 258 4.00 15.66 16.07
N PHE A 259 4.61 14.86 16.95
CA PHE A 259 3.87 14.09 17.96
C PHE A 259 3.18 14.96 19.00
N LYS A 260 3.63 16.22 19.17
CA LYS A 260 2.99 17.18 20.07
C LYS A 260 1.63 17.59 19.52
N SER A 261 1.58 18.05 18.27
CA SER A 261 0.30 18.41 17.61
C SER A 261 -0.62 17.20 17.49
N ALA A 262 -0.09 16.04 17.12
CA ALA A 262 -0.87 14.81 17.09
C ALA A 262 -1.50 14.47 18.46
N GLY A 263 -0.70 14.54 19.54
CA GLY A 263 -1.17 14.29 20.90
C GLY A 263 -2.27 15.26 21.34
N ASN A 264 -2.17 16.53 20.95
CA ASN A 264 -3.21 17.54 21.21
C ASN A 264 -4.53 17.21 20.48
N VAL A 265 -4.46 16.80 19.22
CA VAL A 265 -5.66 16.41 18.47
C VAL A 265 -6.29 15.15 19.07
N LEU A 266 -5.47 14.13 19.37
CA LEU A 266 -5.93 12.88 19.99
C LEU A 266 -6.56 13.12 21.37
N SER A 267 -6.02 14.05 22.17
CA SER A 267 -6.61 14.39 23.48
C SER A 267 -7.97 15.07 23.32
N TYR A 268 -8.11 15.95 22.32
CA TYR A 268 -9.36 16.63 22.02
C TYR A 268 -10.46 15.65 21.58
N ILE A 269 -10.14 14.66 20.74
CA ILE A 269 -11.13 13.65 20.28
C ILE A 269 -11.26 12.44 21.22
N LYS A 270 -10.45 12.29 22.27
CA LYS A 270 -10.42 11.11 23.15
C LYS A 270 -11.80 10.70 23.68
N ASN A 271 -12.64 11.66 24.03
CA ASN A 271 -13.94 11.40 24.65
C ASN A 271 -15.00 10.88 23.68
N THR A 272 -14.77 10.99 22.37
CA THR A 272 -15.65 10.39 21.35
C THR A 272 -15.62 8.87 21.39
N ARG A 273 -14.47 8.30 21.83
CA ARG A 273 -14.18 6.85 21.86
C ARG A 273 -14.48 6.15 20.54
N SER A 274 -14.42 6.80 19.37
CA SER A 274 -14.84 6.14 18.13
C SER A 274 -13.75 5.22 17.54
N PRO A 275 -14.12 4.38 16.54
CA PRO A 275 -13.15 3.61 15.78
C PRO A 275 -12.01 4.45 15.18
N ASP A 276 -12.31 5.61 14.62
CA ASP A 276 -11.31 6.48 13.97
C ASP A 276 -10.28 7.00 14.98
N PHE A 277 -10.72 7.38 16.19
CA PHE A 277 -9.83 7.75 17.29
C PHE A 277 -8.85 6.62 17.65
N TYR A 278 -9.36 5.42 17.88
CA TYR A 278 -8.53 4.29 18.27
C TYR A 278 -7.52 3.91 17.18
N ILE A 279 -7.94 3.92 15.91
CA ILE A 279 -7.07 3.64 14.76
C ILE A 279 -5.95 4.68 14.68
N ALA A 280 -6.29 5.97 14.64
CA ALA A 280 -5.29 7.03 14.52
C ALA A 280 -4.31 7.03 15.70
N LYS A 281 -4.80 6.76 16.92
CA LYS A 281 -3.95 6.62 18.11
C LYS A 281 -2.98 5.45 17.97
N ALA A 282 -3.45 4.26 17.59
CA ALA A 282 -2.60 3.08 17.48
C ALA A 282 -1.57 3.21 16.34
N GLU A 283 -1.95 3.76 15.19
CA GLU A 283 -1.03 4.05 14.09
C GLU A 283 0.05 5.07 14.51
N CYS A 284 -0.33 6.11 15.27
CA CYS A 284 0.62 7.07 15.80
C CYS A 284 1.61 6.43 16.79
N GLU A 285 1.13 5.53 17.64
CA GLU A 285 1.97 4.78 18.58
C GLU A 285 2.97 3.88 17.85
N LEU A 286 2.59 3.27 16.73
CA LEU A 286 3.52 2.54 15.85
C LEU A 286 4.60 3.47 15.27
N LEU A 287 4.23 4.65 14.77
CA LEU A 287 5.17 5.62 14.23
C LEU A 287 6.14 6.18 15.28
N GLN A 288 5.75 6.16 16.56
CA GLN A 288 6.61 6.47 17.71
C GLN A 288 7.46 5.28 18.17
N ASN A 289 7.48 4.16 17.44
CA ASN A 289 8.16 2.93 17.80
C ASN A 289 7.67 2.33 19.14
N LYS A 290 6.36 2.39 19.40
CA LYS A 290 5.70 1.83 20.60
C LYS A 290 4.67 0.73 20.23
N PRO A 291 5.11 -0.38 19.62
CA PRO A 291 4.19 -1.41 19.10
C PRO A 291 3.35 -2.11 20.17
N ALA A 292 3.88 -2.29 21.38
CA ALA A 292 3.13 -2.88 22.48
C ALA A 292 1.95 -2.00 22.92
N LEU A 293 2.13 -0.67 22.86
CA LEU A 293 1.08 0.28 23.19
C LEU A 293 0.00 0.30 22.10
N ALA A 294 0.42 0.33 20.82
CA ALA A 294 -0.49 0.24 19.68
C ALA A 294 -1.36 -1.02 19.73
N GLN A 295 -0.76 -2.17 20.05
CA GLN A 295 -1.47 -3.44 20.23
C GLN A 295 -2.47 -3.39 21.39
N SER A 296 -2.09 -2.79 22.52
CA SER A 296 -2.99 -2.57 23.67
C SER A 296 -4.19 -1.69 23.28
N THR A 297 -3.93 -0.58 22.58
CA THR A 297 -4.96 0.33 22.06
C THR A 297 -5.93 -0.40 21.12
N MET A 298 -5.45 -1.25 20.22
CA MET A 298 -6.32 -2.05 19.34
C MET A 298 -7.09 -3.16 20.03
N ASN A 299 -6.51 -3.76 21.08
CA ASN A 299 -7.21 -4.73 21.91
C ASN A 299 -8.35 -4.08 22.68
N GLU A 300 -8.15 -2.88 23.22
CA GLU A 300 -9.21 -2.08 23.85
C GLU A 300 -10.31 -1.73 22.84
N ALA A 301 -9.93 -1.26 21.66
CA ALA A 301 -10.87 -0.90 20.61
C ALA A 301 -11.70 -2.10 20.13
N SER A 302 -11.08 -3.27 19.98
CA SER A 302 -11.75 -4.50 19.55
C SER A 302 -12.77 -5.00 20.58
N LYS A 303 -12.52 -4.78 21.87
CA LYS A 303 -13.49 -5.10 22.93
C LYS A 303 -14.70 -4.17 22.89
N THR A 304 -14.46 -2.88 22.61
CA THR A 304 -15.51 -1.86 22.55
C THR A 304 -16.35 -1.98 21.27
N PHE A 305 -15.71 -2.30 20.14
CA PHE A 305 -16.31 -2.34 18.81
C PHE A 305 -16.25 -3.75 18.21
N ALA A 306 -16.86 -4.70 18.89
CA ALA A 306 -16.94 -6.08 18.41
C ALA A 306 -17.54 -6.11 16.99
N SER A 307 -16.91 -6.85 16.08
CA SER A 307 -17.32 -6.98 14.67
C SER A 307 -17.18 -5.72 13.80
N ASN A 308 -16.51 -4.66 14.28
CA ASN A 308 -16.19 -3.53 13.41
C ASN A 308 -15.05 -3.90 12.45
N LYS A 309 -15.40 -4.01 11.16
CA LYS A 309 -14.47 -4.40 10.10
C LYS A 309 -13.19 -3.55 10.06
N GLY A 310 -13.29 -2.23 10.24
CA GLY A 310 -12.12 -1.34 10.20
C GLY A 310 -11.16 -1.60 11.35
N ILE A 311 -11.68 -1.81 12.56
CA ILE A 311 -10.88 -2.14 13.75
C ILE A 311 -10.23 -3.52 13.60
N GLU A 312 -10.98 -4.52 13.12
CA GLU A 312 -10.44 -5.87 12.93
C GLU A 312 -9.32 -5.93 11.89
N GLU A 313 -9.48 -5.19 10.79
CA GLU A 313 -8.46 -5.09 9.74
C GLU A 313 -7.22 -4.34 10.25
N GLU A 314 -7.39 -3.23 10.96
CA GLU A 314 -6.25 -2.46 11.46
C GLU A 314 -5.50 -3.21 12.56
N LYS A 315 -6.23 -3.84 13.49
CA LYS A 315 -5.62 -4.73 14.49
C LYS A 315 -4.77 -5.81 13.83
N ALA A 316 -5.27 -6.46 12.77
CA ALA A 316 -4.50 -7.47 12.05
C ALA A 316 -3.20 -6.90 11.44
N LYS A 317 -3.24 -5.71 10.83
CA LYS A 317 -2.02 -5.06 10.31
C LYS A 317 -1.03 -4.73 11.41
N ILE A 318 -1.50 -4.21 12.53
CA ILE A 318 -0.65 -3.88 13.69
C ILE A 318 -0.03 -5.15 14.25
N ASP A 319 -0.82 -6.19 14.50
CA ASP A 319 -0.36 -7.49 15.00
C ASP A 319 0.72 -8.08 14.07
N LEU A 320 0.50 -8.08 12.75
CA LEU A 320 1.46 -8.55 11.74
C LEU A 320 2.75 -7.72 11.67
N SER A 321 2.64 -6.43 11.92
CA SER A 321 3.79 -5.50 11.94
C SER A 321 4.63 -5.67 13.21
N THR A 322 4.08 -6.32 14.24
CA THR A 322 4.85 -6.70 15.43
C THR A 322 5.53 -8.06 15.25
N ASN A 323 6.72 -8.24 15.81
CA ASN A 323 7.45 -9.52 15.77
C ASN A 323 6.97 -10.52 16.85
N LYS A 324 5.69 -10.49 17.24
CA LYS A 324 5.16 -11.31 18.35
C LYS A 324 4.33 -12.52 17.92
N LEU A 325 3.90 -12.57 16.67
CA LEU A 325 3.06 -13.64 16.17
C LEU A 325 3.88 -14.88 15.80
N ASN A 326 3.30 -16.06 16.05
CA ASN A 326 3.81 -17.33 15.56
C ASN A 326 3.28 -17.66 14.15
N GLU A 327 3.78 -18.74 13.56
CA GLU A 327 3.43 -19.15 12.18
C GLU A 327 1.92 -19.39 12.01
N GLN A 328 1.29 -20.12 12.94
CA GLN A 328 -0.13 -20.48 12.87
C GLN A 328 -1.03 -19.25 12.98
N GLU A 329 -0.66 -18.29 13.83
CA GLU A 329 -1.38 -17.03 13.97
C GLU A 329 -1.33 -16.21 12.67
N ILE A 330 -0.15 -16.10 12.04
CA ILE A 330 0.00 -15.37 10.78
C ILE A 330 -0.77 -16.06 9.65
N GLU A 331 -0.72 -17.39 9.55
CA GLU A 331 -1.48 -18.16 8.57
C GLU A 331 -3.00 -18.00 8.75
N SER A 332 -3.47 -18.01 10.00
CA SER A 332 -4.87 -17.76 10.32
C SER A 332 -5.33 -16.37 9.86
N ILE A 333 -4.50 -15.34 10.11
CA ILE A 333 -4.76 -13.97 9.62
C ILE A 333 -4.79 -13.94 8.09
N ALA A 334 -3.80 -14.52 7.41
CA ALA A 334 -3.73 -14.56 5.95
C ALA A 334 -4.97 -15.24 5.33
N ASN A 335 -5.44 -16.32 5.94
CA ASN A 335 -6.63 -17.04 5.50
C ASN A 335 -7.93 -16.24 5.74
N LYS A 336 -8.07 -15.62 6.92
CA LYS A 336 -9.22 -14.76 7.25
C LYS A 336 -9.35 -13.61 6.26
N TYR A 337 -8.22 -13.00 5.87
CA TYR A 337 -8.19 -11.83 4.99
C TYR A 337 -7.71 -12.13 3.57
N LYS A 338 -7.94 -13.34 3.06
CA LYS A 338 -7.42 -13.81 1.76
C LYS A 338 -7.63 -12.89 0.54
N ASN A 339 -8.66 -12.04 0.58
CA ASN A 339 -8.99 -11.08 -0.50
C ASN A 339 -8.53 -9.65 -0.20
N ASN A 340 -7.82 -9.42 0.92
CA ASN A 340 -7.36 -8.09 1.32
C ASN A 340 -5.94 -7.86 0.79
N GLU A 341 -5.84 -6.99 -0.22
CA GLU A 341 -4.59 -6.68 -0.94
C GLU A 341 -3.50 -6.02 -0.07
N LYS A 342 -3.83 -5.55 1.14
CA LYS A 342 -2.86 -4.96 2.07
C LYS A 342 -2.40 -5.93 3.14
N ILE A 343 -3.32 -6.72 3.70
CA ILE A 343 -3.04 -7.63 4.82
C ILE A 343 -2.29 -8.87 4.35
N VAL A 344 -2.68 -9.47 3.22
CA VAL A 344 -2.08 -10.73 2.75
C VAL A 344 -0.58 -10.60 2.46
N PRO A 345 -0.10 -9.58 1.70
CA PRO A 345 1.34 -9.41 1.47
C PRO A 345 2.11 -9.14 2.77
N LEU A 346 1.51 -8.39 3.70
CA LEU A 346 2.10 -8.12 5.01
C LEU A 346 2.23 -9.41 5.85
N ALA A 347 1.22 -10.27 5.80
CA ALA A 347 1.25 -11.58 6.45
C ALA A 347 2.31 -12.50 5.85
N MET A 348 2.37 -12.59 4.51
CA MET A 348 3.38 -13.38 3.81
C MET A 348 4.80 -12.89 4.08
N TRP A 349 5.00 -11.57 4.12
CA TRP A 349 6.28 -10.98 4.50
C TRP A 349 6.65 -11.27 5.96
N SER A 350 5.69 -11.18 6.88
CA SER A 350 5.92 -11.51 8.29
C SER A 350 6.31 -12.98 8.48
N LEU A 351 5.62 -13.90 7.80
CA LEU A 351 5.94 -15.32 7.79
C LEU A 351 7.30 -15.60 7.14
N ALA A 352 7.63 -14.89 6.06
CA ALA A 352 8.93 -14.99 5.40
C ALA A 352 10.09 -14.61 6.34
N LYS A 353 9.94 -13.59 7.19
CA LYS A 353 10.95 -13.26 8.21
C LYS A 353 11.19 -14.42 9.18
N ILE A 354 10.14 -15.15 9.57
CA ILE A 354 10.27 -16.33 10.45
C ILE A 354 11.06 -17.44 9.74
N TYR A 355 10.70 -17.77 8.49
CA TYR A 355 11.40 -18.81 7.74
C TYR A 355 12.84 -18.44 7.39
N TYR A 356 13.11 -17.15 7.15
CA TYR A 356 14.47 -16.65 6.98
C TYR A 356 15.33 -16.94 8.22
N ASN A 357 14.82 -16.66 9.42
CA ASN A 357 15.52 -16.95 10.68
C ASN A 357 15.72 -18.45 10.91
N LYS A 358 14.80 -19.29 10.43
CA LYS A 358 14.93 -20.76 10.42
C LYS A 358 15.85 -21.30 9.32
N LYS A 359 16.38 -20.43 8.44
CA LYS A 359 17.19 -20.79 7.25
C LYS A 359 16.43 -21.64 6.23
N ASP A 360 15.10 -21.57 6.23
CA ASP A 360 14.23 -22.25 5.25
C ASP A 360 13.95 -21.29 4.08
N TYR A 361 15.01 -21.01 3.31
CA TYR A 361 14.99 -20.00 2.26
C TYR A 361 14.07 -20.37 1.08
N ALA A 362 13.86 -21.66 0.82
CA ALA A 362 12.93 -22.13 -0.19
C ALA A 362 11.49 -21.68 0.13
N LYS A 363 11.06 -21.77 1.39
CA LYS A 363 9.75 -21.25 1.81
C LYS A 363 9.66 -19.73 1.69
N VAL A 364 10.73 -19.00 1.99
CA VAL A 364 10.77 -17.54 1.80
C VAL A 364 10.50 -17.17 0.34
N LEU A 365 11.20 -17.82 -0.59
CA LEU A 365 11.03 -17.62 -2.03
C LEU A 365 9.62 -18.02 -2.50
N GLY A 366 9.09 -19.12 -1.96
CA GLY A 366 7.72 -19.57 -2.24
C GLY A 366 6.65 -18.57 -1.77
N LEU A 367 6.83 -17.95 -0.61
CA LEU A 367 5.92 -16.91 -0.11
C LEU A 367 6.02 -15.62 -0.95
N TYR A 368 7.23 -15.22 -1.32
CA TYR A 368 7.42 -14.06 -2.20
C TYR A 368 6.78 -14.25 -3.57
N THR A 369 6.89 -15.47 -4.14
CA THR A 369 6.23 -15.85 -5.40
C THR A 369 4.72 -15.60 -5.36
N LYS A 370 4.07 -15.90 -4.23
CA LYS A 370 2.61 -15.71 -4.05
C LYS A 370 2.19 -14.25 -3.90
N SER A 371 3.12 -13.33 -3.64
CA SER A 371 2.85 -11.91 -3.38
C SER A 371 3.24 -10.97 -4.52
N GLN A 372 3.84 -11.49 -5.61
CA GLN A 372 4.56 -10.69 -6.61
C GLN A 372 3.69 -9.62 -7.31
N ASP A 373 2.40 -9.87 -7.46
CA ASP A 373 1.46 -8.95 -8.13
C ASP A 373 0.88 -7.87 -7.20
N SER A 374 1.26 -7.87 -5.91
CA SER A 374 0.77 -6.89 -4.96
C SER A 374 1.41 -5.52 -5.13
N SER A 375 0.60 -4.46 -5.06
CA SER A 375 1.07 -3.07 -4.97
C SER A 375 1.32 -2.60 -3.53
N SER A 376 1.44 -3.52 -2.56
CA SER A 376 1.65 -3.17 -1.15
C SER A 376 3.04 -2.56 -0.92
N SER A 377 3.13 -1.57 -0.02
CA SER A 377 4.39 -0.89 0.32
C SER A 377 5.45 -1.81 0.90
N VAL A 378 5.06 -2.97 1.43
CA VAL A 378 5.98 -3.96 2.01
C VAL A 378 6.79 -4.71 0.94
N MET A 379 6.37 -4.65 -0.33
CA MET A 379 6.95 -5.48 -1.39
C MET A 379 8.41 -5.14 -1.70
N ASP A 380 8.85 -3.91 -1.48
CA ASP A 380 10.25 -3.53 -1.65
C ASP A 380 11.16 -4.19 -0.60
N GLU A 381 10.73 -4.21 0.66
CA GLU A 381 11.44 -4.90 1.74
C GLU A 381 11.38 -6.41 1.57
N PHE A 382 10.24 -6.94 1.12
CA PHE A 382 10.08 -8.36 0.84
C PHE A 382 10.98 -8.81 -0.33
N LYS A 383 11.09 -8.00 -1.38
CA LYS A 383 12.00 -8.29 -2.51
C LYS A 383 13.46 -8.37 -2.06
N LYS A 384 13.91 -7.48 -1.17
CA LYS A 384 15.27 -7.54 -0.60
C LYS A 384 15.49 -8.84 0.18
N LEU A 385 14.55 -9.20 1.06
CA LEU A 385 14.62 -10.45 1.82
C LEU A 385 14.64 -11.68 0.90
N ALA A 386 13.84 -11.68 -0.17
CA ALA A 386 13.80 -12.75 -1.16
C ALA A 386 15.11 -12.83 -1.96
N GLN A 387 15.70 -11.69 -2.32
CA GLN A 387 17.00 -11.61 -2.99
C GLN A 387 18.12 -12.22 -2.15
N ASP A 388 18.17 -11.89 -0.85
CA ASP A 388 19.16 -12.47 0.07
C ASP A 388 18.91 -13.97 0.29
N SER A 389 17.63 -14.36 0.40
CA SER A 389 17.23 -15.77 0.52
C SER A 389 17.63 -16.60 -0.68
N LEU A 390 17.52 -16.06 -1.90
CA LEU A 390 17.93 -16.74 -3.13
C LEU A 390 19.43 -17.05 -3.11
N ASN A 391 20.25 -16.08 -2.72
CA ASN A 391 21.70 -16.27 -2.65
C ASN A 391 22.07 -17.35 -1.63
N HIS A 392 21.48 -17.30 -0.43
CA HIS A 392 21.72 -18.33 0.58
C HIS A 392 21.23 -19.72 0.15
N TYR A 393 20.06 -19.80 -0.48
CA TYR A 393 19.52 -21.07 -0.99
C TYR A 393 20.41 -21.67 -2.09
N ALA A 394 20.89 -20.83 -3.01
CA ALA A 394 21.82 -21.21 -4.06
C ALA A 394 23.15 -21.74 -3.48
N ASP A 395 23.74 -21.02 -2.52
CA ASP A 395 25.00 -21.45 -1.89
C ASP A 395 24.83 -22.78 -1.14
N GLN A 396 23.76 -22.92 -0.35
CA GLN A 396 23.48 -24.14 0.41
C GLN A 396 23.21 -25.35 -0.49
N SER A 397 22.45 -25.17 -1.58
CA SER A 397 22.17 -26.25 -2.53
C SER A 397 23.43 -26.68 -3.26
N GLY A 398 24.26 -25.71 -3.68
CA GLY A 398 25.58 -25.95 -4.28
C GLY A 398 26.50 -26.74 -3.35
N GLN A 399 26.73 -26.27 -2.12
CA GLN A 399 27.63 -26.90 -1.15
C GLN A 399 27.23 -28.35 -0.80
N ASN A 400 25.94 -28.67 -0.84
CA ASN A 400 25.42 -30.01 -0.56
C ASN A 400 25.33 -30.93 -1.77
N LEU A 401 25.60 -30.44 -3.00
CA LEU A 401 25.37 -31.14 -4.25
C LEU A 401 23.93 -31.68 -4.39
N ASP A 402 22.94 -30.90 -3.92
CA ASP A 402 21.53 -31.22 -4.12
C ASP A 402 21.07 -30.68 -5.46
N GLU A 403 21.27 -31.48 -6.52
CA GLU A 403 21.00 -31.11 -7.91
C GLU A 403 19.57 -30.58 -8.11
N LYS A 404 18.58 -31.15 -7.40
CA LYS A 404 17.19 -30.68 -7.48
C LYS A 404 17.07 -29.24 -6.99
N SER A 405 17.60 -28.95 -5.80
CA SER A 405 17.57 -27.60 -5.20
C SER A 405 18.45 -26.61 -5.97
N MET A 406 19.55 -27.08 -6.57
CA MET A 406 20.41 -26.27 -7.43
C MET A 406 19.66 -25.77 -8.67
N HIS A 407 18.94 -26.65 -9.38
CA HIS A 407 18.10 -26.24 -10.51
C HIS A 407 16.90 -25.39 -10.07
N GLU A 408 16.33 -25.67 -8.90
CA GLU A 408 15.24 -24.88 -8.33
C GLU A 408 15.69 -23.43 -8.05
N SER A 409 16.94 -23.23 -7.60
CA SER A 409 17.53 -21.89 -7.40
C SER A 409 17.56 -21.07 -8.70
N LEU A 410 17.99 -21.67 -9.82
CA LEU A 410 17.94 -21.02 -11.14
C LEU A 410 16.51 -20.66 -11.55
N LYS A 411 15.56 -21.56 -11.28
CA LYS A 411 14.14 -21.35 -11.58
C LYS A 411 13.57 -20.18 -10.77
N PHE A 412 13.89 -20.09 -9.48
CA PHE A 412 13.49 -18.94 -8.65
C PHE A 412 14.07 -17.63 -9.17
N ALA A 413 15.37 -17.59 -9.48
CA ALA A 413 16.03 -16.41 -10.01
C ALA A 413 15.30 -15.86 -11.26
N LYS A 414 15.03 -16.76 -12.21
CA LYS A 414 14.36 -16.41 -13.47
C LYS A 414 12.91 -15.96 -13.26
N ASN A 415 12.12 -16.74 -12.52
CA ASN A 415 10.69 -16.46 -12.35
C ASN A 415 10.44 -15.19 -11.54
N LEU A 416 11.23 -14.96 -10.50
CA LEU A 416 11.09 -13.83 -9.60
C LEU A 416 11.84 -12.58 -10.07
N LYS A 417 12.56 -12.67 -11.21
CA LYS A 417 13.42 -11.61 -11.74
C LYS A 417 14.41 -11.09 -10.67
N LEU A 418 14.98 -12.04 -9.92
CA LEU A 418 16.00 -11.80 -8.91
C LEU A 418 17.38 -12.04 -9.52
N ASN A 419 18.38 -11.33 -9.01
CA ASN A 419 19.75 -11.42 -9.50
C ASN A 419 20.47 -12.57 -8.81
N LEU A 420 20.80 -13.62 -9.54
CA LEU A 420 21.58 -14.73 -9.01
C LEU A 420 23.06 -14.57 -9.35
N ASN A 421 23.92 -14.65 -8.34
CA ASN A 421 25.37 -14.64 -8.51
C ASN A 421 26.03 -15.48 -7.42
N SER A 422 25.92 -16.81 -7.53
CA SER A 422 26.45 -17.75 -6.55
C SER A 422 27.62 -18.54 -7.14
N CYS A 423 28.82 -18.30 -6.58
CA CYS A 423 30.00 -19.04 -6.97
C CYS A 423 29.95 -20.51 -6.48
N ASP A 424 29.39 -20.76 -5.30
CA ASP A 424 29.24 -22.13 -4.79
C ASP A 424 28.31 -22.96 -5.68
N LEU A 425 27.17 -22.41 -6.08
CA LEU A 425 26.27 -23.05 -7.03
C LEU A 425 26.96 -23.33 -8.38
N ALA A 426 27.69 -22.35 -8.92
CA ALA A 426 28.35 -22.48 -10.20
C ALA A 426 29.48 -23.54 -10.20
N LYS A 427 30.31 -23.55 -9.14
CA LYS A 427 31.37 -24.55 -8.97
C LYS A 427 30.78 -25.95 -8.84
N SER A 428 29.67 -26.10 -8.13
CA SER A 428 28.97 -27.38 -8.04
C SER A 428 28.45 -27.86 -9.40
N PHE A 429 27.80 -27.00 -10.19
CA PHE A 429 27.43 -27.37 -11.56
C PHE A 429 28.65 -27.72 -12.43
N MET A 430 29.78 -27.05 -12.28
CA MET A 430 31.03 -27.39 -12.97
C MET A 430 31.53 -28.79 -12.58
N PHE A 431 31.52 -29.15 -11.30
CA PHE A 431 31.89 -30.50 -10.86
C PHE A 431 30.94 -31.58 -11.38
N LEU A 432 29.69 -31.21 -11.69
CA LEU A 432 28.72 -32.08 -12.35
C LEU A 432 28.83 -32.06 -13.89
N GLU A 433 29.81 -31.35 -14.45
CA GLU A 433 29.99 -31.12 -15.89
C GLU A 433 28.79 -30.43 -16.57
N GLN A 434 27.98 -29.70 -15.79
CA GLN A 434 26.80 -28.99 -16.22
C GLN A 434 27.08 -27.50 -16.47
N TYR A 435 28.03 -27.21 -17.35
CA TYR A 435 28.58 -25.86 -17.54
C TYR A 435 27.56 -24.80 -17.97
N LYS A 436 26.52 -25.17 -18.73
CA LYS A 436 25.43 -24.26 -19.08
C LYS A 436 24.82 -23.63 -17.83
N TYR A 437 24.46 -24.45 -16.86
CA TYR A 437 23.86 -24.00 -15.60
C TYR A 437 24.88 -23.30 -14.71
N ALA A 438 26.15 -23.70 -14.76
CA ALA A 438 27.22 -22.99 -14.06
C ALA A 438 27.34 -21.53 -14.51
N PHE A 439 27.28 -21.27 -15.81
CA PHE A 439 27.30 -19.91 -16.35
C PHE A 439 26.00 -19.12 -16.06
N GLU A 440 24.84 -19.77 -16.09
CA GLU A 440 23.56 -19.16 -15.70
C GLU A 440 23.53 -18.76 -14.20
N SER A 441 24.41 -19.31 -13.36
CA SER A 441 24.49 -19.01 -11.93
C SER A 441 25.33 -17.77 -11.58
N LEU A 442 25.96 -17.13 -12.58
CA LEU A 442 26.98 -16.10 -12.37
C LEU A 442 26.81 -14.89 -13.29
N HIS A 443 27.30 -13.75 -12.82
CA HIS A 443 27.62 -12.63 -13.69
C HIS A 443 28.95 -12.86 -14.41
N GLN A 444 29.03 -12.45 -15.68
CA GLN A 444 30.23 -12.58 -16.53
C GLN A 444 31.45 -11.84 -15.97
N SER A 445 31.24 -10.76 -15.22
CA SER A 445 32.31 -9.99 -14.59
C SER A 445 32.91 -10.66 -13.34
N SER A 446 32.26 -11.70 -12.80
CA SER A 446 32.72 -12.36 -11.58
C SER A 446 34.05 -13.10 -11.80
N GLU A 447 34.91 -13.10 -10.78
CA GLU A 447 36.14 -13.88 -10.81
C GLU A 447 35.86 -15.38 -10.95
N CYS A 448 34.77 -15.85 -10.32
CA CYS A 448 34.32 -17.23 -10.40
C CYS A 448 33.99 -17.66 -11.83
N TYR A 449 33.41 -16.76 -12.64
CA TYR A 449 33.12 -17.03 -14.06
C TYR A 449 34.37 -17.50 -14.82
N ARG A 450 35.54 -16.92 -14.52
CA ARG A 450 36.82 -17.27 -15.16
C ARG A 450 37.29 -18.67 -14.75
N ILE A 451 37.05 -19.07 -13.50
CA ILE A 451 37.31 -20.45 -13.05
C ILE A 451 36.45 -21.43 -13.85
N ILE A 452 35.14 -21.15 -13.97
CA ILE A 452 34.20 -22.01 -14.72
C ILE A 452 34.62 -22.08 -16.19
N LYS A 453 34.92 -20.93 -16.80
CA LYS A 453 35.35 -20.83 -18.20
C LYS A 453 36.63 -21.62 -18.49
N ALA A 454 37.68 -21.45 -17.68
CA ALA A 454 38.92 -22.19 -17.87
C ALA A 454 38.68 -23.72 -17.80
N ASN A 455 37.85 -24.18 -16.86
CA ASN A 455 37.51 -25.59 -16.75
C ASN A 455 36.63 -26.11 -17.91
N TYR A 456 35.81 -25.24 -18.51
CA TYR A 456 35.00 -25.56 -19.69
C TYR A 456 35.87 -25.70 -20.94
N ASP A 457 36.80 -24.76 -21.13
CA ASP A 457 37.72 -24.76 -22.27
C ASP A 457 38.65 -25.99 -22.22
N ILE A 458 39.13 -26.36 -21.02
CA ILE A 458 39.86 -27.61 -20.76
C ILE A 458 39.04 -28.83 -21.17
N GLN A 459 37.75 -28.89 -20.80
CA GLN A 459 36.89 -30.03 -21.16
C GLN A 459 36.69 -30.14 -22.68
N LYS A 460 36.67 -29.01 -23.39
CA LYS A 460 36.59 -28.96 -24.85
C LYS A 460 37.91 -29.27 -25.57
N GLY A 461 39.02 -29.40 -24.84
CA GLY A 461 40.36 -29.56 -25.41
C GLY A 461 40.99 -28.26 -25.89
N ASP A 462 40.44 -27.09 -25.54
CA ASP A 462 41.01 -25.78 -25.88
C ASP A 462 41.91 -25.27 -24.74
N SER A 463 43.11 -25.87 -24.63
CA SER A 463 44.09 -25.48 -23.62
C SER A 463 44.58 -24.03 -23.78
N LYS A 464 44.55 -23.47 -25.00
CA LYS A 464 45.02 -22.11 -25.27
C LYS A 464 44.06 -21.09 -24.65
N SER A 465 42.76 -21.24 -24.88
CA SER A 465 41.74 -20.38 -24.29
C SER A 465 41.71 -20.50 -22.76
N ALA A 466 41.88 -21.72 -22.23
CA ALA A 466 41.94 -21.96 -20.80
C ALA A 466 43.08 -21.20 -20.10
N LEU A 467 44.24 -21.04 -20.75
CA LEU A 467 45.41 -20.34 -20.22
C LEU A 467 45.25 -18.81 -20.25
N ALA A 468 44.46 -18.26 -21.17
CA ALA A 468 44.35 -16.82 -21.40
C ALA A 468 43.85 -16.04 -20.17
N ASP A 469 42.97 -16.66 -19.38
CA ASP A 469 42.29 -15.99 -18.27
C ASP A 469 42.90 -16.30 -16.88
N LEU A 470 43.92 -17.17 -16.80
CA LEU A 470 44.44 -17.66 -15.51
C LEU A 470 45.13 -16.59 -14.66
N SER A 471 45.81 -15.63 -15.28
CA SER A 471 46.53 -14.55 -14.57
C SER A 471 45.62 -13.69 -13.69
N SER A 472 44.31 -13.77 -13.93
CA SER A 472 43.30 -12.99 -13.24
C SER A 472 42.54 -13.72 -12.13
N ILE A 473 42.80 -15.02 -11.96
CA ILE A 473 42.20 -15.84 -10.90
C ILE A 473 43.10 -15.74 -9.66
N LYS A 474 42.56 -15.27 -8.54
CA LYS A 474 43.25 -15.14 -7.25
C LYS A 474 43.05 -16.37 -6.35
N TYR A 475 42.05 -17.20 -6.63
CA TYR A 475 41.81 -18.45 -5.91
C TYR A 475 42.90 -19.49 -6.20
N LYS A 476 43.95 -19.48 -5.36
CA LYS A 476 45.13 -20.35 -5.50
C LYS A 476 44.78 -21.84 -5.62
N ASP A 477 43.79 -22.31 -4.85
CA ASP A 477 43.40 -23.73 -4.88
C ASP A 477 42.73 -24.11 -6.21
N TYR A 478 41.90 -23.22 -6.77
CA TYR A 478 41.28 -23.44 -8.07
C TYR A 478 42.27 -23.28 -9.24
N LEU A 479 43.27 -22.41 -9.11
CA LEU A 479 44.40 -22.38 -10.04
C LEU A 479 45.18 -23.70 -10.04
N ASN A 480 45.49 -24.24 -8.86
CA ASN A 480 46.14 -25.55 -8.75
C ASN A 480 45.31 -26.63 -9.46
N MET A 481 43.99 -26.66 -9.25
CA MET A 481 43.10 -27.60 -9.94
C MET A 481 43.17 -27.44 -11.47
N ILE A 482 43.14 -26.21 -11.98
CA ILE A 482 43.22 -25.95 -13.43
C ILE A 482 44.56 -26.44 -13.99
N PHE A 483 45.69 -26.12 -13.34
CA PHE A 483 47.00 -26.61 -13.75
C PHE A 483 47.10 -28.14 -13.68
N ALA A 484 46.46 -28.76 -12.69
CA ALA A 484 46.39 -30.20 -12.58
C ALA A 484 45.68 -30.82 -13.80
N ARG A 485 44.49 -30.31 -14.14
CA ARG A 485 43.71 -30.76 -15.31
C ARG A 485 44.44 -30.55 -16.62
N LEU A 486 45.10 -29.41 -16.82
CA LEU A 486 45.93 -29.15 -18.01
C LEU A 486 47.10 -30.13 -18.11
N SER A 487 47.79 -30.38 -17.01
CA SER A 487 48.92 -31.33 -16.97
C SER A 487 48.45 -32.75 -17.29
N TYR A 488 47.27 -33.14 -16.78
CA TYR A 488 46.66 -34.44 -17.06
C TYR A 488 46.36 -34.62 -18.56
N ILE A 489 45.74 -33.63 -19.20
CA ILE A 489 45.43 -33.69 -20.65
C ILE A 489 46.70 -33.73 -21.50
N ASN A 490 47.76 -33.05 -21.05
CA ASN A 490 49.06 -33.08 -21.72
C ASN A 490 49.87 -34.36 -21.43
N GLY A 491 49.34 -35.31 -20.66
CA GLY A 491 49.99 -36.58 -20.34
C GLY A 491 51.03 -36.53 -19.22
N ASP A 492 51.24 -35.37 -18.58
CA ASP A 492 52.16 -35.22 -17.45
C ASP A 492 51.43 -35.56 -16.13
N LEU A 493 51.31 -36.86 -15.86
CA LEU A 493 50.60 -37.41 -14.71
C LEU A 493 51.24 -37.01 -13.37
N ASN A 494 52.58 -36.97 -13.29
CA ASN A 494 53.31 -36.57 -12.09
C ASN A 494 53.03 -35.11 -11.71
N LYS A 495 53.09 -34.21 -12.69
CA LYS A 495 52.78 -32.79 -12.48
C LYS A 495 51.31 -32.60 -12.16
N SER A 496 50.42 -33.30 -12.85
CA SER A 496 48.99 -33.31 -12.57
C SER A 496 48.70 -33.68 -11.11
N LYS A 497 49.24 -34.81 -10.66
CA LYS A 497 49.11 -35.31 -9.29
C LYS A 497 49.62 -34.29 -8.27
N THR A 498 50.82 -33.73 -8.50
CA THR A 498 51.42 -32.73 -7.61
C THR A 498 50.49 -31.51 -7.40
N PHE A 499 49.81 -31.06 -8.47
CA PHE A 499 48.87 -29.95 -8.35
C PHE A 499 47.55 -30.34 -7.68
N PHE A 500 47.01 -31.54 -7.92
CA PHE A 500 45.83 -32.01 -7.19
C PHE A 500 46.13 -32.24 -5.70
N GLU A 501 47.31 -32.73 -5.34
CA GLU A 501 47.73 -32.89 -3.94
C GLU A 501 47.75 -31.56 -3.19
N LYS A 502 48.14 -30.46 -3.84
CA LYS A 502 48.04 -29.11 -3.25
C LYS A 502 46.58 -28.73 -2.91
N CYS A 503 45.61 -29.19 -3.71
CA CYS A 503 44.19 -28.90 -3.50
C CYS A 503 43.60 -29.64 -2.30
N LEU A 504 44.26 -30.69 -1.78
CA LEU A 504 43.78 -31.45 -0.62
C LEU A 504 43.75 -30.61 0.68
N ASN A 505 44.49 -29.50 0.71
CA ASN A 505 44.52 -28.54 1.81
C ASN A 505 43.49 -27.41 1.66
N SER A 506 42.66 -27.44 0.61
CA SER A 506 41.61 -26.45 0.37
C SER A 506 40.60 -26.41 1.51
N LYS A 507 40.13 -25.19 1.84
CA LYS A 507 38.98 -24.99 2.74
C LYS A 507 37.64 -25.32 2.06
N ASP A 508 37.61 -25.29 0.73
CA ASP A 508 36.46 -25.72 -0.07
C ASP A 508 36.43 -27.25 -0.10
N LYS A 509 35.44 -27.83 0.59
CA LYS A 509 35.27 -29.27 0.73
C LYS A 509 35.04 -29.96 -0.62
N LEU A 510 34.28 -29.36 -1.52
CA LEU A 510 33.98 -29.97 -2.82
C LEU A 510 35.24 -30.07 -3.67
N LEU A 511 36.07 -29.02 -3.65
CA LEU A 511 37.36 -29.06 -4.32
C LEU A 511 38.30 -30.11 -3.70
N LYS A 512 38.31 -30.22 -2.37
CA LYS A 512 39.12 -31.23 -1.67
C LYS A 512 38.69 -32.66 -2.04
N ASP A 513 37.38 -32.93 -2.01
CA ASP A 513 36.82 -34.23 -2.36
C ASP A 513 37.10 -34.57 -3.84
N TYR A 514 36.91 -33.60 -4.74
CA TYR A 514 37.26 -33.74 -6.16
C TYR A 514 38.74 -34.05 -6.36
N ALA A 515 39.64 -33.29 -5.72
CA ALA A 515 41.07 -33.50 -5.82
C ALA A 515 41.50 -34.88 -5.30
N GLN A 516 40.88 -35.38 -4.23
CA GLN A 516 41.14 -36.72 -3.71
C GLN A 516 40.78 -37.80 -4.73
N LEU A 517 39.66 -37.66 -5.44
CA LEU A 517 39.27 -38.58 -6.52
C LEU A 517 40.24 -38.52 -7.70
N GLN A 518 40.68 -37.33 -8.11
CA GLN A 518 41.61 -37.18 -9.22
C GLN A 518 43.01 -37.74 -8.88
N VAL A 519 43.52 -37.54 -7.66
CA VAL A 519 44.77 -38.18 -7.21
C VAL A 519 44.64 -39.70 -7.22
N ALA A 520 43.53 -40.24 -6.69
CA ALA A 520 43.30 -41.68 -6.68
C ALA A 520 43.21 -42.25 -8.10
N LYS A 521 42.54 -41.54 -9.02
CA LYS A 521 42.47 -41.91 -10.43
C LYS A 521 43.86 -42.03 -11.06
N ILE A 522 44.71 -41.03 -10.89
CA ILE A 522 46.09 -41.04 -11.40
C ILE A 522 46.88 -42.20 -10.80
N ASN A 523 46.82 -42.38 -9.48
CA ASN A 523 47.52 -43.48 -8.80
C ASN A 523 47.04 -44.87 -9.27
N ILE A 524 45.76 -45.02 -9.60
CA ILE A 524 45.21 -46.27 -10.14
C ILE A 524 45.73 -46.52 -11.56
N GLU A 525 45.77 -45.48 -12.41
CA GLU A 525 46.34 -45.54 -13.76
C GLU A 525 47.83 -45.92 -13.74
N GLU A 526 48.60 -45.42 -12.76
CA GLU A 526 50.00 -45.76 -12.55
C GLU A 526 50.23 -47.04 -11.72
N ASN A 527 49.16 -47.69 -11.26
CA ASN A 527 49.20 -48.85 -10.34
C ASN A 527 49.98 -48.60 -9.03
N THR A 528 50.04 -47.35 -8.56
CA THR A 528 50.71 -46.90 -7.33
C THR A 528 49.75 -46.72 -6.14
N GLN A 529 48.44 -46.81 -6.36
CA GLN A 529 47.44 -46.69 -5.29
C GLN A 529 47.62 -47.81 -4.26
N LYS A 530 47.76 -47.43 -2.98
CA LYS A 530 48.07 -48.36 -1.88
C LYS A 530 46.84 -48.94 -1.18
N THR A 531 45.79 -48.14 -1.05
CA THR A 531 44.57 -48.50 -0.32
C THR A 531 43.33 -48.10 -1.10
N PRO A 532 42.19 -48.80 -0.91
CA PRO A 532 40.93 -48.38 -1.51
C PRO A 532 40.45 -47.04 -0.92
N LEU A 533 39.68 -46.29 -1.70
CA LEU A 533 39.02 -45.06 -1.30
C LEU A 533 37.94 -45.34 -0.25
N ASN A 534 37.81 -44.46 0.75
CA ASN A 534 36.69 -44.50 1.69
C ASN A 534 35.44 -43.86 1.07
N ASN A 535 34.56 -44.69 0.50
CA ASN A 535 33.33 -44.23 -0.13
C ASN A 535 32.42 -43.38 0.79
N LYS A 536 32.45 -43.60 2.12
CA LYS A 536 31.61 -42.84 3.07
C LYS A 536 32.00 -41.35 3.14
N SER A 537 33.18 -40.99 2.65
CA SER A 537 33.66 -39.61 2.62
C SER A 537 33.03 -38.79 1.49
N PHE A 538 32.47 -39.43 0.47
CA PHE A 538 31.95 -38.77 -0.73
C PHE A 538 30.41 -38.76 -0.76
N LYS A 539 29.85 -37.76 -1.46
CA LYS A 539 28.40 -37.61 -1.65
C LYS A 539 28.06 -37.42 -3.13
N GLY A 540 26.81 -37.75 -3.47
CA GLY A 540 26.28 -37.52 -4.81
C GLY A 540 27.15 -38.12 -5.91
N PRO A 541 27.44 -37.40 -6.99
CA PRO A 541 28.24 -37.92 -8.11
C PRO A 541 29.69 -38.29 -7.77
N PHE A 542 30.28 -37.70 -6.73
CA PHE A 542 31.61 -38.09 -6.24
C PHE A 542 31.62 -39.48 -5.61
N LEU A 543 30.51 -39.91 -5.01
CA LEU A 543 30.37 -41.28 -4.51
C LEU A 543 30.35 -42.29 -5.66
N ALA A 544 29.65 -41.97 -6.76
CA ALA A 544 29.62 -42.82 -7.93
C ALA A 544 31.03 -43.01 -8.53
N GLU A 545 31.79 -41.91 -8.62
CA GLU A 545 33.19 -41.94 -9.08
C GLU A 545 34.08 -42.76 -8.14
N SER A 546 33.97 -42.56 -6.82
CA SER A 546 34.78 -43.29 -5.84
C SER A 546 34.53 -44.79 -5.87
N ILE A 547 33.26 -45.21 -6.04
CA ILE A 547 32.88 -46.63 -6.21
C ILE A 547 33.54 -47.20 -7.47
N PHE A 548 33.44 -46.51 -8.59
CA PHE A 548 34.02 -46.97 -9.85
C PHE A 548 35.55 -47.08 -9.78
N LEU A 549 36.22 -46.07 -9.19
CA LEU A 549 37.66 -46.10 -8.97
C LEU A 549 38.10 -47.24 -8.05
N ASN A 550 37.34 -47.55 -7.00
CA ASN A 550 37.60 -48.72 -6.16
C ASN A 550 37.49 -50.03 -6.95
N GLY A 551 36.54 -50.15 -7.88
CA GLY A 551 36.46 -51.28 -8.80
C GLY A 551 37.75 -51.43 -9.62
N LEU A 552 38.25 -50.34 -10.20
CA LEU A 552 39.51 -50.34 -10.96
C LEU A 552 40.72 -50.68 -10.08
N TYR A 553 40.76 -50.18 -8.85
CA TYR A 553 41.82 -50.50 -7.89
C TYR A 553 41.92 -52.01 -7.64
N TYR A 554 40.81 -52.67 -7.30
CA TYR A 554 40.80 -54.13 -7.07
C TYR A 554 41.07 -54.91 -8.36
N PHE A 555 40.57 -54.41 -9.50
CA PHE A 555 40.84 -55.00 -10.80
C PHE A 555 42.35 -55.02 -11.11
N ASN A 556 43.05 -53.91 -10.89
CA ASN A 556 44.51 -53.82 -11.10
C ASN A 556 45.31 -54.71 -10.14
N LYS A 557 44.77 -55.00 -8.95
CA LYS A 557 45.33 -55.98 -8.00
C LYS A 557 44.95 -57.43 -8.31
N LYS A 558 44.22 -57.69 -9.40
CA LYS A 558 43.69 -59.00 -9.80
C LYS A 558 42.72 -59.62 -8.78
N ASP A 559 42.16 -58.81 -7.90
CA ASP A 559 41.12 -59.23 -6.96
C ASP A 559 39.74 -59.01 -7.61
N TYR A 560 39.41 -59.89 -8.55
CA TYR A 560 38.22 -59.76 -9.39
C TYR A 560 36.91 -59.91 -8.60
N ALA A 561 36.91 -60.62 -7.48
CA ALA A 561 35.73 -60.78 -6.63
C ALA A 561 35.33 -59.45 -5.97
N ASN A 562 36.30 -58.72 -5.39
CA ASN A 562 36.03 -57.39 -4.86
C ASN A 562 35.75 -56.38 -5.97
N ALA A 563 36.46 -56.46 -7.11
CA ALA A 563 36.21 -55.59 -8.24
C ALA A 563 34.75 -55.69 -8.75
N LEU A 564 34.21 -56.91 -8.88
CA LEU A 564 32.80 -57.15 -9.24
C LEU A 564 31.84 -56.44 -8.29
N LYS A 565 32.05 -56.56 -6.97
CA LYS A 565 31.19 -55.90 -5.97
C LYS A 565 31.07 -54.39 -6.18
N TYR A 566 32.17 -53.73 -6.54
CA TYR A 566 32.18 -52.28 -6.78
C TYR A 566 31.60 -51.92 -8.15
N PHE A 567 31.93 -52.65 -9.22
CA PHE A 567 31.35 -52.37 -10.53
C PHE A 567 29.84 -52.60 -10.56
N SER A 568 29.33 -53.63 -9.87
CA SER A 568 27.88 -53.87 -9.76
C SER A 568 27.15 -52.75 -9.03
N GLN A 569 27.81 -52.09 -8.08
CA GLN A 569 27.26 -50.87 -7.48
C GLN A 569 27.34 -49.68 -8.45
N ALA A 570 28.45 -49.55 -9.19
CA ALA A 570 28.65 -48.50 -10.18
C ALA A 570 27.64 -48.58 -11.36
N GLU A 571 27.13 -49.77 -11.67
CA GLU A 571 26.11 -50.00 -12.71
C GLU A 571 24.85 -49.14 -12.49
N ASN A 572 24.47 -48.87 -11.23
CA ASN A 572 23.29 -48.06 -10.91
C ASN A 572 23.45 -46.57 -11.28
N TYR A 573 24.66 -46.13 -11.61
CA TYR A 573 24.94 -44.75 -11.98
C TYR A 573 25.10 -44.62 -13.48
N ARG A 574 24.18 -43.86 -14.12
CA ARG A 574 24.14 -43.68 -15.59
C ARG A 574 25.50 -43.30 -16.20
N LYS A 575 26.29 -42.45 -15.54
CA LYS A 575 27.63 -42.02 -16.00
C LYS A 575 28.63 -43.17 -16.12
N TYR A 576 28.53 -44.19 -15.26
CA TYR A 576 29.49 -45.29 -15.17
C TYR A 576 28.94 -46.62 -15.68
N ASN A 577 27.64 -46.72 -15.94
CA ASN A 577 26.96 -47.97 -16.28
C ASN A 577 27.63 -48.75 -17.43
N GLU A 578 27.90 -48.11 -18.57
CA GLU A 578 28.56 -48.77 -19.71
C GLU A 578 29.94 -49.33 -19.35
N ARG A 579 30.77 -48.52 -18.68
CA ARG A 579 32.13 -48.91 -18.27
C ARG A 579 32.11 -49.97 -17.17
N ALA A 580 31.16 -49.89 -16.24
CA ALA A 580 30.98 -50.86 -15.18
C ALA A 580 30.65 -52.23 -15.77
N LEU A 581 29.67 -52.30 -16.68
CA LEU A 581 29.33 -53.52 -17.42
C LEU A 581 30.54 -54.09 -18.18
N PHE A 582 31.35 -53.23 -18.79
CA PHE A 582 32.58 -53.65 -19.45
C PHE A 582 33.58 -54.32 -18.49
N TYR A 583 33.89 -53.67 -17.36
CA TYR A 583 34.83 -54.24 -16.40
C TYR A 583 34.29 -55.45 -15.64
N GLU A 584 32.98 -55.52 -15.37
CA GLU A 584 32.36 -56.74 -14.83
C GLU A 584 32.53 -57.92 -15.76
N THR A 585 32.31 -57.68 -17.06
CA THR A 585 32.52 -58.71 -18.07
C THR A 585 33.97 -59.20 -18.05
N LEU A 586 34.94 -58.28 -17.99
CA LEU A 586 36.37 -58.65 -17.85
C LEU A 586 36.66 -59.41 -16.56
N CYS A 587 36.06 -59.03 -15.43
CA CYS A 587 36.21 -59.78 -14.18
C CYS A 587 35.72 -61.22 -14.33
N PHE A 588 34.53 -61.43 -14.92
CA PHE A 588 34.00 -62.77 -15.13
C PHE A 588 34.85 -63.61 -16.09
N VAL A 589 35.43 -63.00 -17.13
CA VAL A 589 36.39 -63.67 -18.02
C VAL A 589 37.62 -64.12 -17.22
N ASN A 590 38.22 -63.24 -16.42
CA ASN A 590 39.40 -63.57 -15.62
C ASN A 590 39.13 -64.59 -14.50
N LEU A 591 37.88 -64.71 -14.04
CA LEU A 591 37.44 -65.72 -13.07
C LEU A 591 37.05 -67.06 -13.74
N GLY A 592 37.14 -67.18 -15.07
CA GLY A 592 36.71 -68.38 -15.81
C GLY A 592 35.20 -68.58 -15.89
N GLN A 593 34.40 -67.58 -15.51
CA GLN A 593 32.94 -67.64 -15.45
C GLN A 593 32.31 -67.22 -16.79
N ARG A 594 32.63 -67.94 -17.88
CA ARG A 594 32.25 -67.59 -19.26
C ARG A 594 30.75 -67.32 -19.46
N LYS A 595 29.88 -68.09 -18.81
CA LYS A 595 28.42 -67.92 -18.91
C LYS A 595 27.97 -66.55 -18.39
N LEU A 596 28.50 -66.12 -17.24
CA LEU A 596 28.18 -64.82 -16.64
C LEU A 596 28.78 -63.66 -17.45
N ALA A 597 29.99 -63.85 -17.99
CA ALA A 597 30.60 -62.88 -18.91
C ALA A 597 29.73 -62.64 -20.16
N LEU A 598 29.24 -63.70 -20.81
CA LEU A 598 28.34 -63.58 -21.98
C LEU A 598 27.00 -62.92 -21.62
N GLN A 599 26.49 -63.15 -20.42
CA GLN A 599 25.28 -62.46 -19.94
C GLN A 599 25.51 -60.97 -19.75
N LYS A 600 26.64 -60.56 -19.14
CA LYS A 600 26.94 -59.13 -18.97
C LYS A 600 27.25 -58.44 -20.31
N LEU A 601 27.93 -59.14 -21.22
CA LEU A 601 28.15 -58.66 -22.58
C LEU A 601 26.82 -58.43 -23.34
N SER A 602 25.85 -59.34 -23.23
CA SER A 602 24.56 -59.17 -23.91
C SER A 602 23.76 -57.99 -23.34
N ILE A 603 23.85 -57.73 -22.03
CA ILE A 603 23.28 -56.53 -21.41
C ILE A 603 23.95 -55.26 -21.96
N LEU A 604 25.28 -55.25 -22.05
CA LEU A 604 26.05 -54.12 -22.60
C LEU A 604 25.67 -53.84 -24.05
N GLU A 605 25.54 -54.87 -24.89
CA GLU A 605 25.13 -54.75 -26.30
C GLU A 605 23.71 -54.23 -26.46
N ARG A 606 22.79 -54.73 -25.65
CA ARG A 606 21.40 -54.31 -25.69
C ARG A 606 21.24 -52.85 -25.25
N ASN A 607 21.94 -52.45 -24.20
CA ASN A 607 21.82 -51.11 -23.63
C ASN A 607 22.66 -50.08 -24.41
N TYR A 608 23.76 -50.50 -25.04
CA TYR A 608 24.69 -49.64 -25.79
C TYR A 608 25.13 -50.30 -27.12
N PRO A 609 24.26 -50.35 -28.13
CA PRO A 609 24.52 -51.07 -29.39
C PRO A 609 25.78 -50.60 -30.14
N ASP A 610 26.12 -49.32 -30.02
CA ASP A 610 27.26 -48.70 -30.72
C ASP A 610 28.55 -48.70 -29.91
N SER A 611 28.55 -49.30 -28.71
CA SER A 611 29.69 -49.28 -27.80
C SER A 611 30.95 -49.90 -28.41
N THR A 612 32.03 -49.13 -28.48
CA THR A 612 33.35 -49.65 -28.86
C THR A 612 33.91 -50.63 -27.82
N LEU A 613 33.48 -50.51 -26.56
CA LEU A 613 33.86 -51.41 -25.46
C LEU A 613 33.25 -52.80 -25.64
N SER A 614 31.97 -52.86 -26.05
CA SER A 614 31.31 -54.12 -26.40
C SER A 614 32.04 -54.85 -27.54
N LYS A 615 32.40 -54.12 -28.61
CA LYS A 615 33.16 -54.68 -29.74
C LYS A 615 34.49 -55.27 -29.30
N LYS A 616 35.22 -54.61 -28.40
CA LYS A 616 36.48 -55.12 -27.82
C LYS A 616 36.27 -56.40 -27.01
N LEU A 617 35.19 -56.49 -26.22
CA LEU A 617 34.90 -57.68 -25.42
C LEU A 617 34.54 -58.90 -26.25
N LYS A 618 33.84 -58.74 -27.38
CA LYS A 618 33.54 -59.86 -28.30
C LYS A 618 34.81 -60.58 -28.73
N VAL A 619 35.83 -59.80 -29.11
CA VAL A 619 37.13 -60.33 -29.54
C VAL A 619 37.86 -61.04 -28.40
N LEU A 620 37.70 -60.60 -27.15
CA LEU A 620 38.37 -61.19 -25.98
C LEU A 620 37.68 -62.45 -25.43
N ILE A 621 36.40 -62.69 -25.76
CA ILE A 621 35.59 -63.81 -25.24
C ILE A 621 35.45 -64.97 -26.26
N GLN A 622 35.68 -64.67 -27.54
CA GLN A 622 35.87 -65.67 -28.60
C GLN A 622 37.18 -66.41 -28.36
#